data_AF-A0A536CP95-F1
#
_entry.id   AF-A0A536CP95-F1
#
_cell.length_a   1.000
_cell.length_b   1.000
_cell.length_c   1.000
_cell.angle_alpha   90.00
_cell.angle_beta   90.00
_cell.angle_gamma   90.00
#
_symmetry.space_group_name_H-M   'P 1'
#
loop_
_entity.id
_entity.type
_entity.pdbx_description
1 polymer ?
#
loop_
_entity_poly.entity_id
_entity_poly.type
_entity_poly.pdbx_seq_one_letter_code
_entity_poly.pdbx_strand_id
1 'polypeptide(L)'
;MSFFGTSRAAGGWGIVFVVLLLVSAAMVSVPTAADTGDQIVAFYRAHGQVIVIQQVAGILALGAFIAFGLSLPPNRWLRPALWTFVVTEIATNLFPLIIILTNPAAGTAHTLTFIEDLADAVFFLASALFVSMATLGQPVWLRIAAYAVALLVAVRAVASPFGVTALDQVAPIAFVALVLVFSIKLLVRPSSQA
;
A
#
# COMPACT_ATOMS: atom_id res chain seq x y z
N MET A 1 -7.71 -9.52 26.03
CA MET A 1 -7.77 -9.87 24.59
C MET A 1 -6.35 -9.76 24.05
N SER A 2 -5.84 -10.78 23.35
CA SER A 2 -4.52 -10.65 22.72
C SER A 2 -4.62 -9.73 21.51
N PHE A 3 -3.82 -8.65 21.50
CA PHE A 3 -3.75 -7.71 20.38
C PHE A 3 -2.91 -8.22 19.21
N PHE A 4 -2.24 -9.37 19.35
CA PHE A 4 -1.39 -9.97 18.32
C PHE A 4 -1.58 -11.49 18.25
N GLY A 5 -1.30 -12.08 17.10
CA GLY A 5 -1.21 -13.55 16.95
C GLY A 5 -2.55 -14.30 17.02
N THR A 6 -3.68 -13.61 16.90
CA THR A 6 -5.01 -14.24 16.78
C THR A 6 -5.70 -13.82 15.48
N SER A 7 -6.59 -14.66 14.94
CA SER A 7 -7.39 -14.34 13.75
C SER A 7 -8.17 -13.02 13.92
N ARG A 8 -8.76 -12.80 15.10
CA ARG A 8 -9.51 -11.57 15.37
C ARG A 8 -8.60 -10.34 15.45
N ALA A 9 -7.42 -10.46 16.04
CA ALA A 9 -6.42 -9.39 16.03
C ALA A 9 -5.99 -9.04 14.59
N ALA A 10 -5.71 -10.05 13.76
CA ALA A 10 -5.40 -9.83 12.35
C ALA A 10 -6.51 -9.03 11.67
N GLY A 11 -7.76 -9.47 11.78
CA GLY A 11 -8.87 -8.76 11.15
C GLY A 11 -9.08 -7.34 11.68
N GLY A 12 -8.84 -7.09 12.97
CA GLY A 12 -8.87 -5.72 13.52
C GLY A 12 -7.78 -4.82 12.91
N TRP A 13 -6.53 -5.30 12.88
CA TRP A 13 -5.42 -4.54 12.30
C TRP A 13 -5.57 -4.28 10.81
N GLY A 14 -6.11 -5.24 10.05
CA GLY A 14 -6.39 -5.06 8.63
C GLY A 14 -7.47 -4.01 8.36
N ILE A 15 -8.50 -3.89 9.22
CA ILE A 15 -9.48 -2.79 9.13
C ILE A 15 -8.82 -1.45 9.46
N VAL A 16 -8.02 -1.37 10.53
CA VAL A 16 -7.30 -0.13 10.89
C VAL A 16 -6.43 0.34 9.72
N PHE A 17 -5.67 -0.58 9.10
CA PHE A 17 -4.90 -0.30 7.89
C PHE A 17 -5.78 0.28 6.76
N VAL A 18 -6.88 -0.39 6.42
CA VAL A 18 -7.80 0.05 5.35
C VAL A 18 -8.34 1.45 5.63
N VAL A 19 -8.80 1.72 6.86
CA VAL A 19 -9.35 3.02 7.23
C VAL A 19 -8.29 4.12 7.13
N LEU A 20 -7.09 3.89 7.69
CA LEU A 20 -6.01 4.88 7.63
C LEU A 20 -5.59 5.17 6.19
N LEU A 21 -5.52 4.14 5.33
CA LEU A 21 -5.15 4.30 3.93
C LEU A 21 -6.22 5.08 3.15
N LEU A 22 -7.51 4.77 3.34
CA LEU A 22 -8.61 5.50 2.69
C LEU A 22 -8.67 6.96 3.13
N VAL A 23 -8.45 7.23 4.43
CA VAL A 23 -8.37 8.61 4.94
C VAL A 23 -7.20 9.33 4.28
N SER A 24 -6.00 8.73 4.26
CA SER A 24 -4.81 9.33 3.64
C SER A 24 -5.01 9.61 2.15
N ALA A 25 -5.58 8.66 1.41
CA ALA A 25 -5.86 8.80 -0.03
C ALA A 25 -6.89 9.88 -0.36
N ALA A 26 -7.82 10.18 0.56
CA ALA A 26 -8.83 11.22 0.38
C ALA A 26 -8.30 12.64 0.63
N MET A 27 -7.10 12.80 1.22
CA MET A 27 -6.58 14.11 1.63
C MET A 27 -6.12 14.96 0.43
N VAL A 28 -5.22 14.43 -0.38
CA VAL A 28 -4.72 15.10 -1.58
C VAL A 28 -4.11 14.09 -2.55
N SER A 29 -4.31 14.32 -3.84
CA SER A 29 -3.60 13.60 -4.90
C SER A 29 -2.24 14.25 -5.12
N VAL A 30 -1.18 13.47 -5.01
CA VAL A 30 0.21 13.92 -5.21
C VAL A 30 0.50 13.96 -6.73
N PRO A 31 1.31 14.91 -7.22
CA PRO A 31 1.74 14.96 -8.62
C PRO A 31 2.60 13.75 -8.99
N THR A 32 2.65 13.45 -10.28
CA THR A 32 3.42 12.34 -10.87
C THR A 32 4.50 12.86 -11.81
N ALA A 33 5.35 12.00 -12.35
CA ALA A 33 6.34 12.41 -13.35
C ALA A 33 5.74 12.79 -14.71
N ALA A 34 4.41 12.72 -14.87
CA ALA A 34 3.71 13.33 -15.98
C ALA A 34 3.58 14.86 -15.84
N ASP A 35 3.67 15.37 -14.61
CA ASP A 35 3.63 16.81 -14.31
C ASP A 35 5.00 17.47 -14.50
N THR A 36 5.01 18.76 -14.80
CA THR A 36 6.28 19.49 -14.95
C THR A 36 6.95 19.70 -13.58
N GLY A 37 8.29 19.82 -13.57
CA GLY A 37 9.04 20.09 -12.34
C GLY A 37 8.56 21.34 -11.58
N ASP A 38 8.12 22.37 -12.30
CA ASP A 38 7.58 23.59 -11.69
C ASP A 38 6.21 23.34 -11.03
N GLN A 39 5.35 22.53 -11.66
CA GLN A 39 4.07 22.11 -11.08
C GLN A 39 4.28 21.28 -9.81
N ILE A 40 5.24 20.34 -9.84
CA ILE A 40 5.62 19.52 -8.69
C ILE A 40 6.07 20.42 -7.54
N VAL A 41 7.04 21.32 -7.77
CA VAL A 41 7.55 22.22 -6.72
C VAL A 41 6.45 23.13 -6.17
N ALA A 42 5.61 23.70 -7.04
CA ALA A 42 4.50 24.54 -6.63
C ALA A 42 3.49 23.78 -5.75
N PHE A 43 3.17 22.54 -6.12
CA PHE A 43 2.28 21.67 -5.35
C PHE A 43 2.82 21.39 -3.95
N TYR A 44 4.08 20.94 -3.84
CA TYR A 44 4.70 20.61 -2.57
C TYR A 44 4.85 21.83 -1.64
N ARG A 45 5.06 23.03 -2.21
CA ARG A 45 5.03 24.29 -1.44
C ARG A 45 3.63 24.62 -0.92
N ALA A 46 2.59 24.40 -1.71
CA ALA A 46 1.22 24.70 -1.33
C ALA A 46 0.62 23.68 -0.34
N HIS A 47 1.04 22.42 -0.40
CA HIS A 47 0.41 21.31 0.34
C HIS A 47 1.32 20.62 1.35
N GLY A 48 2.52 21.15 1.64
CA GLY A 48 3.52 20.48 2.49
C GLY A 48 2.97 19.99 3.84
N GLN A 49 2.11 20.76 4.52
CA GLN A 49 1.50 20.33 5.79
C GLN A 49 0.58 19.11 5.61
N VAL A 50 -0.24 19.08 4.54
CA VAL A 50 -1.13 17.96 4.25
C VAL A 50 -0.32 16.70 3.95
N ILE A 51 0.78 16.84 3.21
CA ILE A 51 1.67 15.72 2.87
C ILE A 51 2.33 15.17 4.13
N VAL A 52 2.81 16.02 5.04
CA VAL A 52 3.37 15.55 6.33
C VAL A 52 2.32 14.75 7.13
N ILE A 53 1.05 15.18 7.14
CA ILE A 53 -0.03 14.44 7.80
C ILE A 53 -0.28 13.09 7.09
N GLN A 54 -0.29 13.06 5.75
CA GLN A 54 -0.39 11.81 5.00
C GLN A 54 0.77 10.86 5.32
N GLN A 55 1.99 11.37 5.50
CA GLN A 55 3.16 10.57 5.87
C GLN A 55 3.02 9.96 7.28
N VAL A 56 2.50 10.73 8.25
CA VAL A 56 2.18 10.19 9.58
C VAL A 56 1.09 9.12 9.49
N ALA A 57 0.01 9.38 8.73
CA ALA A 57 -1.04 8.40 8.50
C ALA A 57 -0.52 7.12 7.80
N GLY A 58 0.39 7.28 6.83
CA GLY A 58 1.07 6.21 6.13
C GLY A 58 1.92 5.34 7.05
N ILE A 59 2.71 5.93 7.95
CA ILE A 59 3.48 5.19 8.96
C ILE A 59 2.56 4.40 9.89
N LEU A 60 1.46 5.01 10.34
CA LEU A 60 0.47 4.34 11.20
C LEU A 60 -0.21 3.19 10.44
N ALA A 61 -0.56 3.40 9.17
CA ALA A 61 -1.14 2.39 8.30
C ALA A 61 -0.15 1.22 8.10
N LEU A 62 1.12 1.51 7.82
CA LEU A 62 2.17 0.52 7.67
C LEU A 62 2.35 -0.31 8.96
N GLY A 63 2.33 0.34 10.13
CA GLY A 63 2.34 -0.35 11.42
C GLY A 63 1.16 -1.31 11.58
N ALA A 64 -0.05 -0.86 11.23
CA ALA A 64 -1.24 -1.70 11.23
C ALA A 64 -1.14 -2.85 10.21
N PHE A 65 -0.55 -2.62 9.03
CA PHE A 65 -0.34 -3.64 8.01
C PHE A 65 0.68 -4.71 8.45
N ILE A 66 1.77 -4.29 9.12
CA ILE A 66 2.74 -5.20 9.72
C ILE A 66 2.04 -6.05 10.80
N ALA A 67 1.26 -5.43 11.68
CA ALA A 67 0.51 -6.14 12.72
C ALA A 67 -0.51 -7.14 12.12
N PHE A 68 -1.17 -6.77 11.02
CA PHE A 68 -2.03 -7.65 10.23
C PHE A 68 -1.24 -8.85 9.71
N GLY A 69 -0.18 -8.62 8.94
CA GLY A 69 0.63 -9.66 8.30
C GLY A 69 1.29 -10.61 9.31
N LEU A 70 1.78 -10.09 10.43
CA LEU A 70 2.36 -10.90 11.51
C LEU A 70 1.32 -11.72 12.29
N SER A 71 0.05 -11.33 12.25
CA SER A 71 -1.05 -12.05 12.91
C SER A 71 -1.71 -13.10 12.01
N LEU A 72 -1.33 -13.19 10.74
CA LEU A 72 -1.79 -14.23 9.82
C LEU A 72 -1.09 -15.58 10.10
N PRO A 73 -1.72 -16.71 9.75
CA PRO A 73 -1.10 -18.02 9.85
C PRO A 73 0.23 -18.06 9.08
N PRO A 74 1.33 -18.50 9.71
CA PRO A 74 2.64 -18.45 9.09
C PRO A 74 2.75 -19.40 7.90
N ASN A 75 3.43 -18.95 6.85
CA ASN A 75 3.98 -19.82 5.82
C ASN A 75 5.37 -19.30 5.40
N ARG A 76 6.15 -20.15 4.74
CA ARG A 76 7.57 -19.85 4.41
C ARG A 76 7.77 -18.60 3.54
N TRP A 77 6.74 -18.15 2.82
CA TRP A 77 6.81 -17.03 1.88
C TRP A 77 6.13 -15.76 2.36
N LEU A 78 5.25 -15.84 3.36
CA LEU A 78 4.50 -14.69 3.87
C LEU A 78 5.41 -13.61 4.46
N ARG A 79 6.38 -13.99 5.30
CA ARG A 79 7.29 -13.02 5.93
C ARG A 79 8.19 -12.32 4.91
N PRO A 80 8.84 -13.03 3.96
CA PRO A 80 9.52 -12.37 2.86
C PRO A 80 8.62 -11.38 2.12
N ALA A 81 7.42 -11.80 1.71
CA ALA A 81 6.48 -10.94 0.99
C ALA A 81 6.06 -9.70 1.78
N LEU A 82 5.80 -9.85 3.08
CA LEU A 82 5.47 -8.75 3.98
C LEU A 82 6.63 -7.74 4.06
N TRP A 83 7.87 -8.21 4.26
CA TRP A 83 9.00 -7.30 4.35
C TRP A 83 9.35 -6.65 3.01
N THR A 84 9.14 -7.33 1.88
CA THR A 84 9.23 -6.70 0.56
C THR A 84 8.21 -5.57 0.41
N PHE A 85 6.95 -5.78 0.82
CA PHE A 85 5.94 -4.72 0.86
C PHE A 85 6.38 -3.56 1.74
N VAL A 86 6.86 -3.84 2.96
CA VAL A 86 7.28 -2.79 3.91
C VAL A 86 8.43 -1.96 3.36
N VAL A 87 9.46 -2.59 2.78
CA VAL A 87 10.62 -1.88 2.23
C VAL A 87 10.22 -1.00 1.04
N THR A 88 9.34 -1.50 0.17
CA THR A 88 8.87 -0.75 -1.00
C THR A 88 7.97 0.41 -0.60
N GLU A 89 7.09 0.23 0.38
CA GLU A 89 6.28 1.29 0.96
C GLU A 89 7.11 2.38 1.67
N ILE A 90 8.19 1.99 2.34
CA ILE A 90 9.10 2.99 2.91
C ILE A 90 9.78 3.76 1.78
N ALA A 91 10.23 3.07 0.73
CA ALA A 91 10.88 3.70 -0.41
C ALA A 91 9.98 4.74 -1.10
N THR A 92 8.70 4.43 -1.36
CA THR A 92 7.74 5.36 -1.98
C THR A 92 7.53 6.61 -1.12
N ASN A 93 7.43 6.45 0.19
CA ASN A 93 7.18 7.55 1.12
C ASN A 93 8.38 8.48 1.37
N LEU A 94 9.61 8.03 1.08
CA LEU A 94 10.82 8.84 1.30
C LEU A 94 10.93 10.03 0.33
N PHE A 95 10.53 9.86 -0.93
CA PHE A 95 10.72 10.89 -1.97
C PHE A 95 9.89 12.15 -1.73
N PRO A 96 8.58 12.07 -1.40
CA PRO A 96 7.80 13.25 -1.00
C PRO A 96 8.43 14.02 0.15
N LEU A 97 8.97 13.33 1.15
CA LEU A 97 9.66 13.96 2.28
C LEU A 97 10.95 14.66 1.87
N ILE A 98 11.76 14.04 0.99
CA ILE A 98 12.97 14.66 0.46
C ILE A 98 12.62 15.95 -0.29
N ILE A 99 11.59 15.94 -1.13
CA ILE A 99 11.16 17.13 -1.89
C ILE A 99 10.76 18.26 -0.92
N ILE A 100 9.98 17.96 0.12
CA ILE A 100 9.57 18.95 1.13
C ILE A 100 10.77 19.52 1.88
N LEU A 101 11.66 18.65 2.36
CA LEU A 101 12.77 19.04 3.25
C LEU A 101 13.87 19.78 2.51
N THR A 102 14.10 19.47 1.23
CA THR A 102 15.21 20.04 0.44
C THR A 102 14.78 21.20 -0.44
N ASN A 103 13.48 21.36 -0.70
CA ASN A 103 12.91 22.35 -1.63
C ASN A 103 13.76 22.46 -2.92
N PRO A 104 13.91 21.34 -3.65
CA PRO A 104 14.88 21.24 -4.72
C PRO A 104 14.48 22.08 -5.94
N ALA A 105 15.42 22.29 -6.87
CA ALA A 105 15.12 22.87 -8.17
C ALA A 105 14.17 21.95 -8.98
N ALA A 106 13.41 22.53 -9.91
CA ALA A 106 12.38 21.84 -10.69
C ALA A 106 12.87 20.54 -11.37
N GLY A 107 14.05 20.54 -11.98
CA GLY A 107 14.61 19.34 -12.62
C GLY A 107 14.93 18.21 -11.64
N THR A 108 15.37 18.55 -10.42
CA THR A 108 15.61 17.57 -9.35
C THR A 108 14.29 17.07 -8.77
N ALA A 109 13.30 17.95 -8.57
CA ALA A 109 11.96 17.55 -8.12
C ALA A 109 11.34 16.53 -9.08
N HIS A 110 11.38 16.80 -10.39
CA HIS A 110 10.89 15.88 -11.41
C HIS A 110 11.63 14.54 -11.40
N THR A 111 12.96 14.55 -11.28
CA THR A 111 13.74 13.30 -11.17
C THR A 111 13.35 12.48 -9.94
N LEU A 112 13.15 13.13 -8.79
CA LEU A 112 12.73 12.46 -7.56
C LEU A 112 11.33 11.84 -7.71
N THR A 113 10.38 12.57 -8.30
CA THR A 113 9.03 12.06 -8.58
C THR A 113 9.05 10.90 -9.59
N PHE A 114 9.94 10.93 -10.59
CA PHE A 114 10.11 9.79 -11.48
C PHE A 114 10.61 8.52 -10.76
N ILE A 115 11.53 8.68 -9.80
CA ILE A 115 12.01 7.56 -8.99
C ILE A 115 10.90 7.08 -8.04
N GLU A 116 10.11 8.00 -7.48
CA GLU A 116 8.91 7.69 -6.69
C GLU A 116 7.91 6.85 -7.49
N ASP A 117 7.59 7.23 -8.72
CA ASP A 117 6.69 6.48 -9.61
C ASP A 117 7.21 5.05 -9.89
N LEU A 118 8.53 4.90 -10.05
CA LEU A 118 9.15 3.58 -10.20
C LEU A 118 9.07 2.76 -8.89
N ALA A 119 9.31 3.40 -7.75
CA ALA A 119 9.16 2.75 -6.45
C ALA A 119 7.70 2.32 -6.22
N ASP A 120 6.73 3.12 -6.66
CA ASP A 120 5.30 2.80 -6.59
C ASP A 120 4.95 1.59 -7.45
N ALA A 121 5.50 1.49 -8.66
CA ALA A 121 5.35 0.28 -9.48
C ALA A 121 5.87 -0.97 -8.74
N VAL A 122 7.04 -0.89 -8.11
CA VAL A 122 7.61 -2.01 -7.33
C VAL A 122 6.75 -2.31 -6.09
N PHE A 123 6.21 -1.29 -5.42
CA PHE A 123 5.30 -1.43 -4.29
C PHE A 123 4.03 -2.21 -4.68
N PHE A 124 3.47 -1.96 -5.86
CA PHE A 124 2.33 -2.73 -6.36
C PHE A 124 2.71 -4.19 -6.63
N LEU A 125 3.88 -4.47 -7.21
CA LEU A 125 4.35 -5.85 -7.35
C LEU A 125 4.52 -6.56 -5.99
N ALA A 126 5.05 -5.86 -4.99
CA ALA A 126 5.18 -6.37 -3.63
C ALA A 126 3.80 -6.65 -3.00
N SER A 127 2.82 -5.79 -3.25
CA SER A 127 1.42 -5.95 -2.84
C SER A 127 0.78 -7.20 -3.46
N ALA A 128 0.97 -7.42 -4.76
CA ALA A 128 0.52 -8.62 -5.47
C ALA A 128 1.14 -9.89 -4.89
N LEU A 129 2.45 -9.86 -4.61
CA LEU A 129 3.16 -10.96 -3.95
C LEU A 129 2.57 -11.23 -2.55
N PHE A 130 2.39 -10.18 -1.75
CA PHE A 130 1.87 -10.30 -0.39
C PHE A 130 0.49 -10.96 -0.36
N VAL A 131 -0.49 -10.46 -1.12
CA VAL A 131 -1.86 -11.03 -1.08
C VAL A 131 -1.89 -12.47 -1.60
N SER A 132 -1.02 -12.80 -2.55
CA SER A 132 -0.85 -14.17 -3.05
C SER A 132 -0.34 -15.11 -1.96
N MET A 133 0.68 -14.69 -1.21
CA MET A 133 1.27 -15.49 -0.14
C MET A 133 0.39 -15.54 1.11
N ALA A 134 -0.32 -14.46 1.42
CA ALA A 134 -1.23 -14.36 2.56
C ALA A 134 -2.46 -15.26 2.42
N THR A 135 -2.83 -15.64 1.19
CA THR A 135 -4.04 -16.43 0.91
C THR A 135 -3.78 -17.91 0.63
N LEU A 136 -2.54 -18.39 0.60
CA LEU A 136 -2.21 -19.79 0.28
C LEU A 136 -3.00 -20.82 1.13
N GLY A 137 -3.19 -20.56 2.42
CA GLY A 137 -3.93 -21.44 3.34
C GLY A 137 -5.42 -21.11 3.48
N GLN A 138 -5.99 -20.29 2.58
CA GLN A 138 -7.37 -19.82 2.67
C GLN A 138 -8.32 -20.58 1.74
N PRO A 139 -9.65 -20.48 1.96
CA PRO A 139 -10.63 -21.08 1.05
C PRO A 139 -10.43 -20.64 -0.41
N VAL A 140 -10.78 -21.53 -1.34
CA VAL A 140 -10.53 -21.38 -2.78
C VAL A 140 -11.07 -20.05 -3.33
N TRP A 141 -12.26 -19.62 -2.93
CA TRP A 141 -12.85 -18.36 -3.40
C TRP A 141 -11.98 -17.14 -3.05
N LEU A 142 -11.40 -17.11 -1.84
CA LEU A 142 -10.55 -16.00 -1.40
C LEU A 142 -9.20 -16.02 -2.12
N ARG A 143 -8.69 -17.21 -2.44
CA ARG A 143 -7.48 -17.38 -3.26
C ARG A 143 -7.67 -16.90 -4.68
N ILE A 144 -8.79 -17.27 -5.33
CA ILE A 144 -9.13 -16.81 -6.67
C ILE A 144 -9.24 -15.28 -6.69
N ALA A 145 -9.98 -14.70 -5.72
CA ALA A 145 -10.09 -13.25 -5.59
C ALA A 145 -8.72 -12.60 -5.40
N ALA A 146 -7.86 -13.16 -4.54
CA ALA A 146 -6.52 -12.63 -4.32
C ALA A 146 -5.62 -12.70 -5.54
N TYR A 147 -5.68 -13.78 -6.33
CA TYR A 147 -4.90 -13.89 -7.56
C TYR A 147 -5.42 -12.98 -8.66
N ALA A 148 -6.74 -12.77 -8.75
CA ALA A 148 -7.31 -11.79 -9.67
C ALA A 148 -6.86 -10.37 -9.33
N VAL A 149 -6.88 -10.00 -8.05
CA VAL A 149 -6.37 -8.71 -7.57
C VAL A 149 -4.86 -8.60 -7.75
N ALA A 150 -4.09 -9.65 -7.45
CA ALA A 150 -2.65 -9.67 -7.66
C ALA A 150 -2.28 -9.47 -9.13
N LEU A 151 -3.01 -10.12 -10.05
CA LEU A 151 -2.84 -9.93 -11.49
C LEU A 151 -3.17 -8.48 -11.89
N LEU A 152 -4.30 -7.96 -11.44
CA LEU A 152 -4.71 -6.57 -11.71
C LEU A 152 -3.66 -5.56 -11.26
N VAL A 153 -3.17 -5.72 -10.03
CA VAL A 153 -2.14 -4.89 -9.40
C VAL A 153 -0.80 -5.03 -10.12
N ALA A 154 -0.41 -6.23 -10.53
CA ALA A 154 0.82 -6.45 -11.29
C ALA A 154 0.74 -5.87 -12.71
N VAL A 155 -0.40 -6.00 -13.38
CA VAL A 155 -0.62 -5.37 -14.70
C VAL A 155 -0.53 -3.85 -14.57
N ARG A 156 -1.14 -3.25 -13.54
CA ARG A 156 -1.02 -1.82 -13.26
C ARG A 156 0.44 -1.40 -13.05
N ALA A 157 1.19 -2.14 -12.22
CA ALA A 157 2.60 -1.85 -11.97
C ALA A 157 3.45 -1.84 -13.25
N VAL A 158 3.17 -2.76 -14.19
CA VAL A 158 3.91 -2.84 -15.45
C VAL A 158 3.40 -1.82 -16.46
N ALA A 159 2.11 -1.52 -16.50
CA ALA A 159 1.50 -0.66 -17.51
C ALA A 159 1.65 0.84 -17.20
N SER A 160 1.65 1.22 -15.92
CA SER A 160 1.75 2.62 -15.48
C SER A 160 3.02 3.33 -15.99
N PRO A 161 4.23 2.72 -15.96
CA PRO A 161 5.44 3.32 -16.55
C PRO A 161 5.36 3.59 -18.07
N PHE A 162 4.43 2.95 -18.79
CA PHE A 162 4.19 3.19 -20.22
C PHE A 162 3.03 4.18 -20.47
N GLY A 163 2.55 4.88 -19.44
CA GLY A 163 1.50 5.89 -19.55
C GLY A 163 0.07 5.34 -19.57
N VAL A 164 -0.13 4.05 -19.23
CA VAL A 164 -1.47 3.46 -19.16
C VAL A 164 -2.08 3.71 -17.78
N THR A 165 -2.99 4.67 -17.71
CA THR A 165 -3.57 5.12 -16.43
C THR A 165 -4.91 4.48 -16.07
N ALA A 166 -5.45 3.63 -16.94
CA ALA A 166 -6.78 3.03 -16.78
C ALA A 166 -6.95 2.20 -15.49
N LEU A 167 -5.85 1.73 -14.90
CA LEU A 167 -5.84 0.92 -13.69
C LEU A 167 -5.42 1.67 -12.42
N ASP A 168 -5.03 2.94 -12.53
CA ASP A 168 -4.42 3.68 -11.42
C ASP A 168 -5.35 3.86 -10.23
N GLN A 169 -6.66 3.88 -10.48
CA GLN A 169 -7.67 3.90 -9.41
C GLN A 169 -8.13 2.48 -9.07
N VAL A 170 -8.37 1.64 -10.08
CA VAL A 170 -9.03 0.34 -9.91
C VAL A 170 -8.15 -0.66 -9.15
N ALA A 171 -6.86 -0.73 -9.48
CA ALA A 171 -5.94 -1.67 -8.85
C ALA A 171 -5.76 -1.42 -7.33
N PRO A 172 -5.46 -0.19 -6.86
CA PRO A 172 -5.38 0.07 -5.43
C PRO A 172 -6.70 -0.16 -4.70
N ILE A 173 -7.84 0.25 -5.28
CA ILE A 173 -9.16 0.02 -4.67
C ILE A 173 -9.44 -1.48 -4.51
N ALA A 174 -9.13 -2.28 -5.54
CA ALA A 174 -9.32 -3.73 -5.49
C ALA A 174 -8.44 -4.41 -4.43
N PHE A 175 -7.18 -3.95 -4.28
CA PHE A 175 -6.29 -4.40 -3.21
C PHE A 175 -6.86 -4.09 -1.83
N VAL A 176 -7.27 -2.85 -1.59
CA VAL A 176 -7.86 -2.41 -0.31
C VAL A 176 -9.14 -3.19 -0.01
N ALA A 177 -10.02 -3.38 -1.01
CA ALA A 177 -11.23 -4.16 -0.86
C ALA A 177 -10.96 -5.63 -0.50
N LEU A 178 -9.95 -6.25 -1.12
CA LEU A 178 -9.54 -7.61 -0.77
C LEU A 178 -9.03 -7.71 0.67
N VAL A 179 -8.17 -6.77 1.10
CA VAL A 179 -7.67 -6.73 2.48
C VAL A 179 -8.83 -6.56 3.46
N LEU A 180 -9.81 -5.71 3.15
CA LEU A 180 -11.01 -5.54 3.95
C LEU A 180 -11.85 -6.83 4.04
N VAL A 181 -12.13 -7.48 2.91
CA VAL A 181 -12.87 -8.76 2.87
C VAL A 181 -12.14 -9.83 3.68
N PHE A 182 -10.82 -9.92 3.54
CA PHE A 182 -10.01 -10.86 4.31
C PHE A 182 -10.09 -10.54 5.81
N SER A 183 -10.00 -9.27 6.18
CA SER A 183 -10.08 -8.80 7.56
C SER A 183 -11.43 -9.10 8.21
N ILE A 184 -12.54 -8.84 7.50
CA ILE A 184 -13.90 -9.17 7.96
C ILE A 184 -14.03 -10.67 8.21
N LYS A 185 -13.57 -11.50 7.27
CA LYS A 185 -13.60 -12.96 7.44
C LYS A 185 -12.81 -13.43 8.67
N LEU A 186 -11.67 -12.81 8.95
CA LEU A 186 -10.84 -13.14 10.10
C LEU A 186 -11.48 -12.72 11.43
N LEU A 187 -12.31 -11.67 11.44
CA LEU A 187 -13.09 -11.24 12.60
C LEU A 187 -14.31 -12.13 12.88
N VAL A 188 -14.99 -12.59 11.83
CA VAL A 188 -16.22 -13.38 11.93
C VAL A 188 -15.94 -14.84 12.34
N ARG A 189 -14.73 -15.36 12.12
CA ARG A 189 -14.38 -16.73 12.50
C ARG A 189 -14.38 -16.93 14.04
N PRO A 190 -15.12 -17.92 14.57
CA PRO A 190 -15.12 -18.22 16.01
C PRO A 190 -13.73 -18.59 16.51
N SER A 191 -13.34 -18.06 17.66
CA SER A 191 -12.02 -18.24 18.30
C SER A 191 -11.74 -19.65 18.85
N SER A 192 -12.55 -20.66 18.51
CA SER A 192 -12.48 -22.02 19.07
C SER A 192 -11.91 -23.09 18.10
N GLN A 193 -11.31 -22.68 16.98
CA GLN A 193 -10.64 -23.60 16.04
C GLN A 193 -9.23 -23.11 15.69
N ALA A 194 -8.43 -22.84 16.72
CA ALA A 194 -6.99 -22.64 16.62
C ALA A 194 -6.27 -23.80 17.30
#